data_AF-A0A382J1B2-F1
#
_entry.id   AF-A0A382J1B2-F1
#
_cell.length_a   1.000
_cell.length_b   1.000
_cell.length_c   1.000
_cell.angle_alpha   90.00
_cell.angle_beta   90.00
_cell.angle_gamma   90.00
#
_symmetry.space_group_name_H-M   'P 1'
#
loop_
_entity.id
_entity.type
_entity.pdbx_description
1 polymer ?
#
loop_
_entity_poly.entity_id
_entity_poly.type
_entity_poly.pdbx_seq_one_letter_code
_entity_poly.pdbx_strand_id
1 'polypeptide(L)'
;EVPHDLGYVLGNGPSRDRHRKQYAYGITYGCNSIYQEFPVDVLVVMDAWYQFQVIASGYPAEHECLFGGYNPMPIGVPPESLNPPHYDLHEYNPEDRKRADSWYYYATSAEDYEKAKKENYALPYWKPDCGYVCFVGENYKIKEIDYGVLPIKDLRPPSGAYALQEALKGGHDRVEVFGFDSIAGVFSTTSQIAYKEHDSDDTKIIEDRLDKWMTFYKTVTEHYNEIEIIWHTKED
;
A
#
# COMPACT_ATOMS: atom_id res chain seq x y z
N GLU A 1 -3.66 -29.54 4.28
CA GLU A 1 -3.09 -28.66 5.31
C GLU A 1 -1.65 -28.39 4.88
N VAL A 2 -1.40 -27.21 4.32
CA VAL A 2 -0.05 -26.72 4.14
C VAL A 2 0.29 -26.04 5.47
N PRO A 3 1.43 -26.34 6.11
CA PRO A 3 1.73 -25.76 7.41
C PRO A 3 1.69 -24.25 7.32
N HIS A 4 1.20 -23.59 8.35
CA HIS A 4 1.20 -22.13 8.47
C HIS A 4 2.63 -21.55 8.67
N ASP A 5 3.67 -22.29 8.27
CA ASP A 5 5.07 -22.07 8.63
C ASP A 5 5.78 -21.14 7.63
N LEU A 6 5.16 -20.83 6.47
CA LEU A 6 5.76 -20.03 5.39
C LEU A 6 4.91 -18.82 4.99
N GLY A 7 5.51 -17.64 5.11
CA GLY A 7 4.99 -16.38 4.58
C GLY A 7 5.78 -15.89 3.36
N TYR A 8 5.09 -15.25 2.42
CA TYR A 8 5.68 -14.60 1.25
C TYR A 8 5.35 -13.12 1.25
N VAL A 9 6.36 -12.25 1.31
CA VAL A 9 6.17 -10.80 1.17
C VAL A 9 6.53 -10.39 -0.25
N LEU A 10 5.55 -9.81 -0.95
CA LEU A 10 5.57 -9.58 -2.39
C LEU A 10 5.54 -8.09 -2.70
N GLY A 11 6.68 -7.56 -3.13
CA GLY A 11 6.84 -6.21 -3.66
C GLY A 11 6.70 -6.15 -5.19
N ASN A 12 6.83 -4.96 -5.77
CA ASN A 12 6.65 -4.75 -7.22
C ASN A 12 7.93 -4.96 -8.04
N GLY A 13 9.08 -5.18 -7.39
CA GLY A 13 10.38 -5.29 -8.05
C GLY A 13 10.56 -6.54 -8.94
N PRO A 14 11.64 -6.55 -9.74
CA PRO A 14 11.93 -7.57 -10.74
C PRO A 14 12.28 -8.97 -10.20
N SER A 15 12.63 -9.13 -8.92
CA SER A 15 12.85 -10.47 -8.33
C SER A 15 11.56 -11.23 -8.07
N ARG A 16 10.40 -10.54 -8.00
CA ARG A 16 9.10 -11.21 -7.83
C ARG A 16 8.67 -11.90 -9.12
N ASP A 17 8.49 -13.21 -9.06
CA ASP A 17 7.78 -13.96 -10.10
C ASP A 17 6.29 -13.54 -10.12
N ARG A 18 5.73 -13.32 -11.31
CA ARG A 18 4.31 -12.97 -11.46
C ARG A 18 3.39 -14.21 -11.52
N HIS A 19 3.94 -15.42 -11.53
CA HIS A 19 3.18 -16.66 -11.58
C HIS A 19 2.80 -17.17 -10.19
N ARG A 20 1.49 -17.31 -9.94
CA ARG A 20 0.91 -17.75 -8.64
C ARG A 20 1.40 -19.08 -8.11
N LYS A 21 1.86 -19.98 -8.97
CA LYS A 21 2.34 -21.31 -8.56
C LYS A 21 3.55 -21.24 -7.64
N GLN A 22 4.37 -20.20 -7.74
CA GLN A 22 5.56 -20.01 -6.91
C GLN A 22 5.22 -19.83 -5.43
N TYR A 23 4.01 -19.31 -5.13
CA TYR A 23 3.61 -18.90 -3.78
C TYR A 23 2.44 -19.74 -3.24
N ALA A 24 2.11 -20.85 -3.90
CA ALA A 24 0.90 -21.63 -3.61
C ALA A 24 0.93 -22.38 -2.26
N TYR A 25 2.08 -22.41 -1.59
CA TYR A 25 2.30 -23.17 -0.35
C TYR A 25 2.51 -22.29 0.89
N GLY A 26 2.18 -21.01 0.83
CA GLY A 26 2.33 -20.09 1.96
C GLY A 26 1.29 -18.97 1.91
N ILE A 27 1.31 -18.12 2.93
CA ILE A 27 0.44 -16.93 2.99
C ILE A 27 1.14 -15.77 2.29
N THR A 28 0.43 -15.11 1.39
CA THR A 28 0.96 -14.00 0.59
C THR A 28 0.56 -12.64 1.16
N TYR A 29 1.57 -11.80 1.38
CA TYR A 29 1.46 -10.42 1.84
C TYR A 29 1.90 -9.49 0.72
N GLY A 30 1.05 -8.56 0.34
CA GLY A 30 1.33 -7.61 -0.72
C GLY A 30 1.07 -6.17 -0.28
N CYS A 31 1.48 -5.22 -1.11
CA CYS A 31 1.18 -3.81 -0.85
C CYS A 31 0.71 -3.01 -2.07
N ASN A 32 -0.10 -2.00 -1.80
CA ASN A 32 -0.59 -1.00 -2.76
C ASN A 32 -1.18 -1.64 -4.03
N SER A 33 -0.54 -1.48 -5.19
CA SER A 33 -1.09 -1.85 -6.50
C SER A 33 -0.97 -3.31 -6.90
N ILE A 34 -0.31 -4.15 -6.08
CA ILE A 34 -0.05 -5.55 -6.45
C ILE A 34 -1.32 -6.35 -6.79
N TYR A 35 -2.44 -6.02 -6.13
CA TYR A 35 -3.75 -6.66 -6.32
C TYR A 35 -4.27 -6.60 -7.77
N GLN A 36 -3.80 -5.62 -8.57
CA GLN A 36 -4.20 -5.46 -9.97
C GLN A 36 -3.59 -6.55 -10.86
N GLU A 37 -2.44 -7.09 -10.47
CA GLU A 37 -1.71 -8.13 -11.20
C GLU A 37 -1.82 -9.49 -10.53
N PHE A 38 -1.92 -9.51 -9.20
CA PHE A 38 -1.75 -10.70 -8.39
C PHE A 38 -2.58 -10.61 -7.10
N PRO A 39 -3.59 -11.48 -6.90
CA PRO A 39 -4.31 -11.52 -5.65
C PRO A 39 -3.41 -12.07 -4.54
N VAL A 40 -3.36 -11.35 -3.43
CA VAL A 40 -2.67 -11.72 -2.20
C VAL A 40 -3.67 -12.01 -1.09
N ASP A 41 -3.27 -12.84 -0.13
CA ASP A 41 -4.11 -13.19 1.03
C ASP A 41 -4.32 -11.97 1.94
N VAL A 42 -3.26 -11.19 2.15
CA VAL A 42 -3.27 -9.94 2.93
C VAL A 42 -2.69 -8.79 2.10
N LEU A 43 -3.49 -7.74 1.88
CA LEU A 43 -3.07 -6.55 1.14
C LEU A 43 -2.92 -5.34 2.08
N VAL A 44 -1.72 -4.78 2.16
CA VAL A 44 -1.45 -3.54 2.91
C VAL A 44 -1.55 -2.32 1.99
N VAL A 45 -2.32 -1.30 2.39
CA VAL A 45 -2.54 -0.10 1.57
C VAL A 45 -2.46 1.17 2.42
N MET A 46 -1.42 1.97 2.22
CA MET A 46 -1.16 3.14 3.07
C MET A 46 -1.69 4.44 2.48
N ASP A 47 -1.64 4.61 1.17
CA ASP A 47 -2.04 5.86 0.52
C ASP A 47 -3.55 5.91 0.27
N ALA A 48 -4.21 7.00 0.65
CA ALA A 48 -5.66 7.15 0.57
C ALA A 48 -6.21 6.93 -0.85
N TRP A 49 -5.50 7.37 -1.89
CA TRP A 49 -5.95 7.16 -3.27
C TRP A 49 -5.84 5.69 -3.71
N TYR A 50 -4.84 4.94 -3.23
CA TYR A 50 -4.77 3.49 -3.49
C TYR A 50 -5.86 2.74 -2.73
N GLN A 51 -6.16 3.15 -1.49
CA GLN A 51 -7.27 2.59 -0.72
C GLN A 51 -8.60 2.72 -1.48
N PHE A 52 -8.82 3.87 -2.11
CA PHE A 52 -9.98 4.10 -2.97
C PHE A 52 -10.05 3.16 -4.17
N GLN A 53 -8.95 2.98 -4.90
CA GLN A 53 -8.90 2.06 -6.02
C GLN A 53 -9.17 0.61 -5.58
N VAL A 54 -8.69 0.22 -4.40
CA VAL A 54 -8.92 -1.10 -3.82
C VAL A 54 -10.39 -1.27 -3.42
N ILE A 55 -10.99 -0.34 -2.66
CA ILE A 55 -12.41 -0.36 -2.29
C ILE A 55 -13.29 -0.46 -3.55
N ALA A 56 -13.06 0.42 -4.51
CA ALA A 56 -13.88 0.51 -5.70
C ALA A 56 -13.77 -0.70 -6.64
N SER A 57 -12.64 -1.43 -6.59
CA SER A 57 -12.50 -2.68 -7.34
C SER A 57 -13.35 -3.83 -6.76
N GLY A 58 -13.88 -3.69 -5.55
CA GLY A 58 -14.57 -4.75 -4.82
C GLY A 58 -13.62 -5.80 -4.24
N TYR A 59 -12.29 -5.63 -4.37
CA TYR A 59 -11.27 -6.55 -3.87
C TYR A 59 -11.45 -6.94 -2.38
N PRO A 60 -11.80 -6.00 -1.47
CA PRO A 60 -11.99 -6.32 -0.06
C PRO A 60 -13.18 -7.24 0.25
N ALA A 61 -14.10 -7.47 -0.70
CA ALA A 61 -15.20 -8.41 -0.49
C ALA A 61 -14.70 -9.84 -0.26
N GLU A 62 -13.56 -10.20 -0.88
CA GLU A 62 -13.01 -11.56 -0.84
C GLU A 62 -11.66 -11.64 -0.11
N HIS A 63 -10.88 -10.56 -0.06
CA HIS A 63 -9.50 -10.56 0.44
C HIS A 63 -9.31 -9.64 1.65
N GLU A 64 -8.41 -10.01 2.56
CA GLU A 64 -8.09 -9.18 3.72
C GLU A 64 -7.26 -7.96 3.31
N CYS A 65 -7.69 -6.78 3.77
CA CYS A 65 -7.05 -5.51 3.48
C CYS A 65 -6.72 -4.76 4.78
N LEU A 66 -5.47 -4.32 4.91
CA LEU A 66 -4.98 -3.55 6.06
C LEU A 66 -4.66 -2.13 5.59
N PHE A 67 -5.46 -1.16 6.03
CA PHE A 67 -5.42 0.21 5.55
C PHE A 67 -4.80 1.14 6.59
N GLY A 68 -3.89 2.01 6.16
CA GLY A 68 -3.35 3.09 6.99
C GLY A 68 -4.38 4.19 7.21
N GLY A 69 -4.69 4.53 8.45
CA GLY A 69 -5.58 5.64 8.80
C GLY A 69 -7.01 5.37 8.36
N TYR A 70 -7.42 4.10 8.45
CA TYR A 70 -8.73 3.68 8.02
C TYR A 70 -9.80 4.15 9.01
N ASN A 71 -10.49 5.21 8.62
CA ASN A 71 -11.53 5.82 9.43
C ASN A 71 -12.71 6.20 8.52
N PRO A 72 -13.53 5.22 8.09
CA PRO A 72 -14.68 5.50 7.24
C PRO A 72 -15.79 6.21 8.03
N MET A 73 -16.54 7.03 7.32
CA MET A 73 -17.69 7.74 7.88
C MET A 73 -18.95 6.86 7.80
N PRO A 74 -19.80 6.85 8.83
CA PRO A 74 -21.07 6.12 8.79
C PRO A 74 -21.97 6.58 7.64
N ILE A 75 -22.73 5.67 7.03
CA ILE A 75 -23.60 5.97 5.87
C ILE A 75 -24.67 7.05 6.15
N GLY A 76 -25.03 7.25 7.42
CA GLY A 76 -25.97 8.29 7.84
C GLY A 76 -25.40 9.72 7.80
N VAL A 77 -24.07 9.88 7.70
CA VAL A 77 -23.43 11.19 7.54
C VAL A 77 -23.37 11.50 6.03
N PRO A 78 -23.99 12.60 5.54
CA PRO A 78 -23.89 12.96 4.13
C PRO A 78 -22.45 13.39 3.76
N PRO A 79 -21.85 12.90 2.67
CA PRO A 79 -20.51 13.32 2.27
C PRO A 79 -20.36 14.84 2.06
N GLU A 80 -21.42 15.50 1.62
CA GLU A 80 -21.49 16.95 1.43
C GLU A 80 -21.31 17.74 2.75
N SER A 81 -21.51 17.10 3.90
CA SER A 81 -21.29 17.73 5.20
C SER A 81 -19.81 17.85 5.60
N LEU A 82 -18.93 17.02 5.01
CA LEU A 82 -17.48 17.09 5.22
C LEU A 82 -16.76 17.77 4.07
N ASN A 83 -17.32 17.71 2.85
CA ASN A 83 -16.68 18.28 1.68
C ASN A 83 -16.62 19.81 1.77
N PRO A 84 -15.48 20.46 1.49
CA PRO A 84 -15.41 21.91 1.42
C PRO A 84 -16.46 22.46 0.44
N PRO A 85 -17.20 23.54 0.77
CA PRO A 85 -18.28 24.04 -0.08
C PRO A 85 -17.86 24.49 -1.49
N HIS A 86 -16.57 24.80 -1.67
CA HIS A 86 -16.00 25.21 -2.94
C HIS A 86 -15.40 24.03 -3.72
N TYR A 87 -15.43 22.82 -3.17
CA TYR A 87 -14.92 21.62 -3.83
C TYR A 87 -16.05 20.91 -4.56
N ASP A 88 -15.73 20.40 -5.75
CA ASP A 88 -16.56 19.39 -6.41
C ASP A 88 -16.59 18.11 -5.55
N LEU A 89 -17.59 17.25 -5.78
CA LEU A 89 -17.67 15.94 -5.14
C LEU A 89 -17.82 14.85 -6.20
N HIS A 90 -16.94 13.85 -6.16
CA HIS A 90 -16.96 12.70 -7.06
C HIS A 90 -17.24 11.41 -6.29
N GLU A 91 -18.37 10.78 -6.57
CA GLU A 91 -18.66 9.42 -6.10
C GLU A 91 -18.04 8.40 -7.08
N TYR A 92 -17.14 7.56 -6.57
CA TYR A 92 -16.40 6.61 -7.40
C TYR A 92 -17.21 5.34 -7.72
N ASN A 93 -17.95 4.80 -6.74
CA ASN A 93 -18.79 3.61 -6.86
C ASN A 93 -20.24 3.87 -6.40
N PRO A 94 -20.98 4.79 -7.04
CA PRO A 94 -22.30 5.23 -6.58
C PRO A 94 -23.34 4.09 -6.47
N GLU A 95 -23.22 3.05 -7.29
CA GLU A 95 -24.12 1.89 -7.25
C GLU A 95 -24.01 1.10 -5.93
N ASP A 96 -22.86 1.18 -5.24
CA ASP A 96 -22.61 0.47 -3.99
C ASP A 96 -23.26 1.15 -2.79
N ARG A 97 -23.70 2.40 -2.93
CA ARG A 97 -24.32 3.18 -1.85
C ARG A 97 -25.48 2.46 -1.17
N LYS A 98 -26.27 1.68 -1.92
CA LYS A 98 -27.45 0.96 -1.40
C LYS A 98 -27.11 -0.22 -0.48
N ARG A 99 -25.88 -0.74 -0.58
CA ARG A 99 -25.37 -1.91 0.15
C ARG A 99 -24.23 -1.57 1.11
N ALA A 100 -23.94 -0.28 1.24
CA ALA A 100 -22.86 0.23 2.06
C ALA A 100 -23.34 0.59 3.46
N ASP A 101 -22.49 0.32 4.45
CA ASP A 101 -22.69 0.74 5.84
C ASP A 101 -21.91 2.03 6.18
N SER A 102 -20.94 2.37 5.33
CA SER A 102 -20.02 3.47 5.52
C SER A 102 -19.45 3.96 4.18
N TRP A 103 -18.74 5.08 4.22
CA TRP A 103 -18.04 5.63 3.07
C TRP A 103 -16.68 6.19 3.49
N TYR A 104 -15.72 6.10 2.57
CA TYR A 104 -14.37 6.62 2.77
C TYR A 104 -14.17 7.87 1.92
N TYR A 105 -13.31 8.79 2.38
CA TYR A 105 -13.13 10.13 1.80
C TYR A 105 -11.67 10.53 1.69
N TYR A 106 -11.31 11.15 0.57
CA TYR A 106 -10.13 12.01 0.48
C TYR A 106 -10.43 13.18 -0.46
N ALA A 107 -9.55 14.18 -0.50
CA ALA A 107 -9.68 15.30 -1.42
C ALA A 107 -8.34 15.68 -2.03
N THR A 108 -8.40 16.36 -3.18
CA THR A 108 -7.24 17.02 -3.80
C THR A 108 -7.52 18.51 -3.92
N SER A 109 -6.59 19.32 -3.42
CA SER A 109 -6.59 20.75 -3.73
C SER A 109 -6.13 21.02 -5.16
N ALA A 110 -6.38 22.22 -5.68
CA ALA A 110 -5.78 22.65 -6.94
C ALA A 110 -4.24 22.56 -6.93
N GLU A 111 -3.60 22.85 -5.80
CA GLU A 111 -2.14 22.74 -5.65
C GLU A 111 -1.67 21.28 -5.74
N ASP A 112 -2.33 20.37 -5.01
CA ASP A 112 -2.00 18.94 -5.04
C ASP A 112 -2.20 18.36 -6.44
N TYR A 113 -3.27 18.75 -7.13
CA TYR A 113 -3.56 18.31 -8.49
C TYR A 113 -2.49 18.78 -9.49
N GLU A 114 -2.12 20.06 -9.46
CA GLU A 114 -1.07 20.59 -10.35
C GLU A 114 0.30 19.99 -10.03
N LYS A 115 0.60 19.75 -8.74
CA LYS A 115 1.79 19.01 -8.34
C LYS A 115 1.79 17.60 -8.93
N ALA A 116 0.70 16.85 -8.77
CA ALA A 116 0.58 15.49 -9.28
C ALA A 116 0.68 15.40 -10.81
N LYS A 117 0.14 16.39 -11.53
CA LYS A 117 0.31 16.51 -12.99
C LYS A 117 1.75 16.75 -13.39
N LYS A 118 2.41 17.75 -12.77
CA LYS A 118 3.83 18.04 -12.98
C LYS A 118 4.68 16.81 -12.62
N GLU A 119 4.21 16.04 -11.64
CA GLU A 119 4.88 14.86 -11.16
C GLU A 119 4.52 13.57 -11.91
N ASN A 120 3.62 13.64 -12.90
CA ASN A 120 3.18 12.53 -13.74
C ASN A 120 2.63 11.32 -12.96
N TYR A 121 1.92 11.57 -11.86
CA TYR A 121 1.15 10.54 -11.13
C TYR A 121 -0.31 10.93 -10.87
N ALA A 122 -0.79 12.05 -11.43
CA ALA A 122 -2.20 12.40 -11.35
C ALA A 122 -3.07 11.27 -11.90
N LEU A 123 -4.04 10.82 -11.09
CA LEU A 123 -4.97 9.79 -11.52
C LEU A 123 -5.97 10.35 -12.55
N PRO A 124 -6.48 9.54 -13.50
CA PRO A 124 -7.35 10.03 -14.57
C PRO A 124 -8.64 10.73 -14.10
N TYR A 125 -9.10 10.39 -12.89
CA TYR A 125 -10.31 10.94 -12.30
C TYR A 125 -10.04 12.12 -11.35
N TRP A 126 -8.76 12.47 -11.12
CA TRP A 126 -8.40 13.61 -10.28
C TRP A 126 -8.75 14.94 -10.95
N LYS A 127 -9.16 15.91 -10.11
CA LYS A 127 -9.57 17.25 -10.48
C LYS A 127 -9.08 18.23 -9.41
N PRO A 128 -8.78 19.50 -9.78
CA PRO A 128 -8.50 20.52 -8.78
C PRO A 128 -9.73 20.74 -7.90
N ASP A 129 -9.50 20.98 -6.61
CA ASP A 129 -10.53 21.30 -5.62
C ASP A 129 -11.71 20.31 -5.66
N CYS A 130 -11.40 19.03 -5.42
CA CYS A 130 -12.39 17.96 -5.51
C CYS A 130 -12.24 16.96 -4.36
N GLY A 131 -13.37 16.67 -3.71
CA GLY A 131 -13.52 15.56 -2.79
C GLY A 131 -13.93 14.28 -3.53
N TYR A 132 -13.48 13.15 -3.04
CA TYR A 132 -13.76 11.83 -3.57
C TYR A 132 -14.42 10.99 -2.49
N VAL A 133 -15.46 10.26 -2.86
CA VAL A 133 -16.18 9.35 -1.98
C VAL A 133 -16.20 7.97 -2.60
N CYS A 134 -15.90 6.95 -1.81
CA CYS A 134 -16.22 5.57 -2.15
C CYS A 134 -17.03 4.92 -1.04
N PHE A 135 -18.08 4.22 -1.42
CA PHE A 135 -18.97 3.51 -0.52
C PHE A 135 -18.38 2.14 -0.18
N VAL A 136 -18.38 1.79 1.10
CA VAL A 136 -17.78 0.57 1.63
C VAL A 136 -18.89 -0.41 1.97
N GLY A 137 -18.83 -1.61 1.40
CA GLY A 137 -19.81 -2.66 1.68
C GLY A 137 -19.64 -3.26 3.07
N GLU A 138 -20.75 -3.64 3.70
CA GLU A 138 -20.76 -4.28 5.05
C GLU A 138 -19.88 -5.55 5.13
N ASN A 139 -19.73 -6.25 4.00
CA ASN A 139 -18.93 -7.47 3.93
C ASN A 139 -17.44 -7.24 3.58
N TYR A 140 -17.00 -5.98 3.44
CA TYR A 140 -15.62 -5.68 3.06
C TYR A 140 -14.66 -5.96 4.23
N LYS A 141 -13.64 -6.76 3.97
CA LYS A 141 -12.65 -7.23 4.95
C LYS A 141 -11.52 -6.19 5.11
N ILE A 142 -11.87 -4.98 5.55
CA ILE A 142 -10.92 -3.88 5.75
C ILE A 142 -10.71 -3.67 7.25
N LYS A 143 -9.44 -3.59 7.66
CA LYS A 143 -9.03 -3.28 9.03
C LYS A 143 -8.01 -2.15 9.02
N GLU A 144 -7.96 -1.38 10.10
CA GLU A 144 -6.84 -0.47 10.32
C GLU A 144 -5.56 -1.28 10.56
N ILE A 145 -4.45 -0.82 9.97
CA ILE A 145 -3.15 -1.44 10.16
C ILE A 145 -2.58 -1.13 11.55
N ASP A 146 -1.80 -2.07 12.08
CA ASP A 146 -1.00 -1.84 13.27
C ASP A 146 0.28 -1.07 12.91
N TYR A 147 0.44 0.12 13.47
CA TYR A 147 1.56 1.04 13.22
C TYR A 147 2.85 0.65 13.98
N GLY A 148 3.12 -0.64 14.15
CA GLY A 148 4.30 -1.13 14.84
C GLY A 148 5.62 -0.59 14.27
N VAL A 149 5.69 -0.29 12.97
CA VAL A 149 6.80 0.45 12.35
C VAL A 149 6.56 1.96 12.49
N LEU A 150 7.41 2.61 13.28
CA LEU A 150 7.29 4.05 13.51
C LEU A 150 8.01 4.88 12.44
N PRO A 151 7.50 6.08 12.09
CA PRO A 151 8.21 7.03 11.23
C PRO A 151 9.59 7.43 11.77
N ILE A 152 10.54 7.67 10.86
CA ILE A 152 11.87 8.21 11.19
C ILE A 152 11.88 9.67 10.76
N LYS A 153 11.85 10.58 11.74
CA LYS A 153 11.64 12.03 11.51
C LYS A 153 10.36 12.23 10.68
N ASP A 154 10.45 12.91 9.55
CA ASP A 154 9.33 13.18 8.63
C ASP A 154 9.10 12.05 7.62
N LEU A 155 9.96 11.03 7.59
CA LEU A 155 9.83 9.94 6.63
C LEU A 155 8.93 8.84 7.20
N ARG A 156 7.87 8.51 6.45
CA ARG A 156 6.99 7.37 6.77
C ARG A 156 7.59 6.06 6.24
N PRO A 157 7.36 4.93 6.93
CA PRO A 157 7.75 3.63 6.39
C PRO A 157 7.02 3.35 5.08
N PRO A 158 7.66 2.69 4.09
CA PRO A 158 6.99 2.26 2.87
C PRO A 158 5.93 1.19 3.19
N SER A 159 4.85 1.11 2.38
CA SER A 159 3.81 0.07 2.55
C SER A 159 4.37 -1.35 2.61
N GLY A 160 5.47 -1.61 1.91
CA GLY A 160 6.17 -2.89 1.94
C GLY A 160 6.78 -3.24 3.31
N ALA A 161 7.21 -2.25 4.11
CA ALA A 161 7.70 -2.49 5.47
C ALA A 161 6.57 -2.96 6.40
N TYR A 162 5.38 -2.40 6.24
CA TYR A 162 4.20 -2.86 6.95
C TYR A 162 3.74 -4.24 6.47
N ALA A 163 3.80 -4.54 5.17
CA ALA A 163 3.53 -5.90 4.67
C ALA A 163 4.49 -6.94 5.27
N LEU A 164 5.78 -6.60 5.41
CA LEU A 164 6.75 -7.44 6.10
C LEU A 164 6.41 -7.61 7.59
N GLN A 165 6.06 -6.52 8.29
CA GLN A 165 5.65 -6.60 9.69
C GLN A 165 4.47 -7.57 9.88
N GLU A 166 3.45 -7.48 9.03
CA GLU A 166 2.26 -8.32 9.13
C GLU A 166 2.55 -9.79 8.80
N ALA A 167 3.53 -10.07 7.92
CA ALA A 167 4.03 -11.43 7.72
C ALA A 167 4.74 -11.97 8.97
N LEU A 168 5.60 -11.18 9.60
CA LEU A 168 6.31 -11.60 10.81
C LEU A 168 5.36 -11.82 12.00
N LYS A 169 4.27 -11.05 12.09
CA LYS A 169 3.19 -11.27 13.07
C LYS A 169 2.29 -12.46 12.74
N GLY A 170 2.36 -12.98 11.51
CA GLY A 170 1.52 -14.06 10.99
C GLY A 170 1.77 -15.42 11.61
N GLY A 171 2.78 -15.56 12.48
CA GLY A 171 3.13 -16.83 13.14
C GLY A 171 3.88 -17.81 12.24
N HIS A 172 4.59 -17.31 11.23
CA HIS A 172 5.40 -18.12 10.33
C HIS A 172 6.78 -18.42 10.95
N ASP A 173 7.30 -19.61 10.67
CA ASP A 173 8.69 -19.98 11.01
C ASP A 173 9.68 -19.37 10.01
N ARG A 174 9.23 -19.13 8.78
CA ARG A 174 10.01 -18.59 7.67
C ARG A 174 9.22 -17.57 6.87
N VAL A 175 9.87 -16.48 6.50
CA VAL A 175 9.34 -15.46 5.59
C VAL A 175 10.30 -15.24 4.43
N GLU A 176 9.81 -15.43 3.21
CA GLU A 176 10.55 -15.14 1.99
C GLU A 176 10.07 -13.82 1.37
N VAL A 177 11.03 -12.95 1.04
CA VAL A 177 10.75 -11.58 0.59
C VAL A 177 11.21 -11.42 -0.86
N PHE A 178 10.27 -11.11 -1.76
CA PHE A 178 10.50 -10.95 -3.19
C PHE A 178 10.03 -9.58 -3.69
N GLY A 179 10.72 -8.99 -4.66
CA GLY A 179 10.32 -7.74 -5.30
C GLY A 179 10.66 -6.49 -4.49
N PHE A 180 11.59 -6.62 -3.54
CA PHE A 180 12.13 -5.53 -2.71
C PHE A 180 13.51 -5.08 -3.20
N ASP A 181 13.77 -5.22 -4.51
CA ASP A 181 15.10 -5.07 -5.11
C ASP A 181 15.74 -3.69 -4.90
N SER A 182 14.96 -2.68 -4.50
CA SER A 182 15.47 -1.37 -4.10
C SER A 182 16.47 -1.45 -2.95
N ILE A 183 16.36 -2.43 -2.05
CA ILE A 183 17.33 -2.62 -0.97
C ILE A 183 18.70 -3.11 -1.50
N ALA A 184 18.70 -3.67 -2.71
CA ALA A 184 19.89 -4.06 -3.46
C ALA A 184 20.24 -3.03 -4.56
N GLY A 185 19.63 -1.83 -4.53
CA GLY A 185 19.91 -0.74 -5.48
C GLY A 185 19.09 -0.76 -6.78
N VAL A 186 18.19 -1.74 -6.98
CA VAL A 186 17.39 -1.87 -8.20
C VAL A 186 15.97 -1.31 -7.99
N PHE A 187 15.70 -0.13 -8.55
CA PHE A 187 14.44 0.59 -8.34
C PHE A 187 13.40 0.30 -9.44
N SER A 188 12.14 0.06 -9.05
CA SER A 188 11.00 -0.16 -9.95
C SER A 188 10.14 1.11 -10.12
N THR A 189 9.17 1.11 -11.05
CA THR A 189 8.31 2.26 -11.37
C THR A 189 7.65 2.92 -10.16
N THR A 190 7.11 2.16 -9.19
CA THR A 190 6.54 2.74 -7.96
C THR A 190 7.59 3.43 -7.09
N SER A 191 8.80 2.85 -7.00
CA SER A 191 9.93 3.48 -6.31
C SER A 191 10.38 4.72 -7.09
N GLN A 192 10.49 4.66 -8.42
CA GLN A 192 10.86 5.79 -9.27
C GLN A 192 9.88 6.97 -9.17
N ILE A 193 8.55 6.71 -9.05
CA ILE A 193 7.54 7.76 -8.80
C ILE A 193 7.77 8.43 -7.43
N ALA A 194 8.06 7.63 -6.39
CA ALA A 194 8.46 8.17 -5.08
C ALA A 194 9.84 8.89 -5.12
N TYR A 195 10.64 8.64 -6.16
CA TYR A 195 12.03 9.08 -6.28
C TYR A 195 12.31 9.81 -7.61
N LYS A 196 11.64 10.95 -7.83
CA LYS A 196 12.00 11.87 -8.94
C LYS A 196 13.46 12.39 -8.90
N GLU A 197 14.13 12.25 -7.76
CA GLU A 197 15.57 12.57 -7.61
C GLU A 197 16.49 11.45 -8.09
N HIS A 198 15.99 10.30 -8.57
CA HIS A 198 16.82 9.32 -9.28
C HIS A 198 17.27 9.79 -10.67
N ASP A 199 16.62 10.83 -11.22
CA ASP A 199 17.13 11.58 -12.37
C ASP A 199 18.13 12.68 -11.95
N SER A 200 18.43 12.81 -10.64
CA SER A 200 19.56 13.61 -10.18
C SER A 200 20.81 12.74 -10.12
N ASP A 201 21.91 13.23 -10.69
CA ASP A 201 23.23 12.57 -10.58
C ASP A 201 23.81 12.66 -9.14
N ASP A 202 23.04 13.13 -8.15
CA ASP A 202 23.49 13.31 -6.77
C ASP A 202 23.38 12.00 -5.99
N THR A 203 24.46 11.22 -6.05
CA THR A 203 24.63 9.93 -5.38
C THR A 203 24.29 10.00 -3.88
N LYS A 204 24.51 11.13 -3.19
CA LYS A 204 24.26 11.25 -1.75
C LYS A 204 22.79 11.20 -1.37
N ILE A 205 21.90 11.70 -2.23
CA ILE A 205 20.46 11.68 -1.98
C ILE A 205 19.91 10.26 -2.10
N ILE A 206 20.44 9.50 -3.07
CA ILE A 206 20.09 8.08 -3.28
C ILE A 206 20.56 7.25 -2.08
N GLU A 207 21.80 7.44 -1.65
CA GLU A 207 22.38 6.77 -0.48
C GLU A 207 21.59 7.05 0.81
N ASP A 208 21.30 8.31 1.13
CA ASP A 208 20.55 8.69 2.35
C ASP A 208 19.12 8.11 2.36
N ARG A 209 18.49 7.94 1.20
CA ARG A 209 17.15 7.32 1.10
C ARG A 209 17.20 5.80 1.18
N LEU A 210 18.21 5.16 0.57
CA LEU A 210 18.48 3.73 0.73
C LEU A 210 18.72 3.39 2.20
N ASP A 211 19.57 4.17 2.88
CA ASP A 211 19.87 4.01 4.30
C ASP A 211 18.60 4.07 5.16
N LYS A 212 17.69 4.99 4.84
CA LYS A 212 16.40 5.10 5.55
C LYS A 212 15.46 3.92 5.28
N TRP A 213 15.34 3.46 4.04
CA TRP A 213 14.56 2.25 3.72
C TRP A 213 15.13 1.02 4.42
N MET A 214 16.44 0.84 4.34
CA MET A 214 17.15 -0.20 5.09
C MET A 214 16.89 -0.10 6.58
N THR A 215 16.86 1.12 7.13
CA THR A 215 16.54 1.33 8.55
C THR A 215 15.13 0.83 8.89
N PHE A 216 14.11 1.16 8.09
CA PHE A 216 12.76 0.66 8.34
C PHE A 216 12.70 -0.87 8.33
N TYR A 217 13.22 -1.50 7.28
CA TYR A 217 13.21 -2.97 7.20
C TYR A 217 14.00 -3.59 8.35
N LYS A 218 15.16 -3.04 8.70
CA LYS A 218 15.97 -3.50 9.83
C LYS A 218 15.19 -3.40 11.13
N THR A 219 14.58 -2.25 11.43
CA THR A 219 13.74 -2.06 12.62
C THR A 219 12.58 -3.06 12.66
N VAL A 220 11.94 -3.34 11.52
CA VAL A 220 10.89 -4.39 11.46
C VAL A 220 11.48 -5.75 11.84
N THR A 221 12.61 -6.14 11.25
CA THR A 221 13.18 -7.49 11.43
C THR A 221 13.86 -7.72 12.78
N GLU A 222 14.42 -6.69 13.42
CA GLU A 222 15.16 -6.80 14.70
C GLU A 222 14.32 -7.33 15.87
N HIS A 223 12.99 -7.21 15.76
CA HIS A 223 12.04 -7.68 16.76
C HIS A 223 11.66 -9.17 16.62
N TYR A 224 12.06 -9.83 15.53
CA TYR A 224 11.65 -11.20 15.18
C TYR A 224 12.86 -12.07 14.83
N ASN A 225 13.77 -12.24 15.79
CA ASN A 225 15.04 -12.95 15.58
C ASN A 225 14.87 -14.48 15.49
N GLU A 226 13.71 -14.99 15.87
CA GLU A 226 13.32 -16.40 15.83
C GLU A 226 12.81 -16.86 14.47
N ILE A 227 12.44 -15.93 13.58
CA ILE A 227 11.88 -16.21 12.25
C ILE A 227 13.02 -16.21 11.22
N GLU A 228 13.09 -17.24 10.37
CA GLU A 228 14.01 -17.25 9.23
C GLU A 228 13.52 -16.27 8.15
N ILE A 229 14.27 -15.19 7.91
CA ILE A 229 13.93 -14.22 6.86
C ILE A 229 14.89 -14.37 5.69
N ILE A 230 14.37 -14.65 4.50
CA ILE A 230 15.16 -14.81 3.27
C ILE A 230 14.78 -13.74 2.27
N TRP A 231 15.75 -12.89 1.93
CA TRP A 231 15.60 -11.86 0.91
C TRP A 231 16.00 -12.40 -0.45
N HIS A 232 15.09 -12.30 -1.42
CA HIS A 232 15.34 -12.62 -2.82
C HIS A 232 15.38 -11.32 -3.61
N THR A 233 16.58 -10.81 -3.86
CA THR A 233 16.82 -9.62 -4.69
C THR A 233 17.57 -10.01 -5.96
N LYS A 234 17.33 -9.29 -7.05
CA LYS A 234 18.23 -9.29 -8.19
C LYS A 234 19.31 -8.23 -7.92
N GLU A 235 20.55 -8.66 -7.78
CA GLU A 235 21.71 -7.77 -7.92
C GLU A 235 21.87 -7.40 -9.40
N ASP A 236 22.37 -6.18 -9.66
CA ASP A 236 22.83 -5.76 -11.00
C ASP A 236 24.08 -6.55 -11.45
#